data_AF-A0A3C2DUR2-F1
#
_entry.id   AF-A0A3C2DUR2-F1
#
_cell.length_a   1.000
_cell.length_b   1.000
_cell.length_c   1.000
_cell.angle_alpha   90.00
_cell.angle_beta   90.00
_cell.angle_gamma   90.00
#
_symmetry.space_group_name_H-M   'P 1'
#
loop_
_entity.id
_entity.type
_entity.pdbx_description
1 polymer ?
#
loop_
_entity_poly.entity_id
_entity_poly.type
_entity_poly.pdbx_seq_one_letter_code
_entity_poly.pdbx_strand_id
1 'polypeptide(L)' 'MDMTEKTLKQDYKFRGRIVNMRVDEALMPDGTTALREVVEHNGGVCVA' A
#
# COMPACT_ATOMS: atom_id res chain seq x y z
N MET A 1 -1.82 -7.14 -21.37
CA MET A 1 -2.90 -6.58 -20.54
C MET A 1 -2.21 -5.76 -19.45
N ASP A 2 -2.58 -4.49 -19.30
CA ASP A 2 -2.01 -3.65 -18.24
C ASP A 2 -2.79 -3.90 -16.95
N MET A 3 -2.08 -4.29 -15.88
CA MET A 3 -2.65 -4.61 -14.57
C MET A 3 -2.21 -3.59 -13.51
N THR A 4 -1.71 -2.43 -13.93
CA THR A 4 -1.25 -1.39 -13.04
C THR A 4 -2.41 -0.77 -12.29
N GLU A 5 -2.34 -0.79 -10.96
CA GLU A 5 -3.25 -0.03 -10.10
C GLU A 5 -2.61 1.31 -9.73
N LYS A 6 -3.31 2.42 -10.01
CA LYS A 6 -2.79 3.75 -9.69
C LYS A 6 -3.28 4.19 -8.32
N THR A 7 -2.37 4.49 -7.40
CA THR A 7 -2.73 5.10 -6.11
C THR A 7 -3.34 6.49 -6.33
N LEU A 8 -4.55 6.70 -5.82
CA LEU A 8 -5.28 7.97 -5.86
C LEU A 8 -5.11 8.76 -4.56
N LYS A 9 -5.16 8.06 -3.43
CA LYS A 9 -5.07 8.64 -2.08
C LYS A 9 -4.37 7.69 -1.13
N GLN A 10 -3.66 8.26 -0.16
CA GLN A 10 -3.02 7.53 0.93
C GLN A 10 -3.51 8.11 2.26
N ASP A 11 -4.00 7.26 3.17
CA ASP A 11 -4.43 7.68 4.51
C ASP A 11 -3.74 6.84 5.59
N TYR A 12 -2.86 7.47 6.36
CA TYR A 12 -2.11 6.80 7.42
C TYR A 12 -2.98 6.63 8.66
N LYS A 13 -3.42 5.40 8.92
CA LYS A 13 -4.20 5.05 10.11
C LYS A 13 -3.34 4.83 11.34
N PHE A 14 -2.07 4.45 11.15
CA PHE A 14 -1.13 4.22 12.23
C PHE A 14 0.29 4.61 11.82
N ARG A 15 0.99 5.29 12.72
CA ARG A 15 2.42 5.60 12.59
C ARG A 15 3.16 5.12 13.83
N GLY A 16 3.83 3.98 13.66
CA GLY A 16 4.57 3.33 14.73
C GLY A 16 6.06 3.60 14.64
N ARG A 17 6.78 3.07 15.63
CA ARG A 17 8.25 3.12 15.65
C ARG A 17 8.89 2.19 14.62
N ILE A 18 8.24 1.05 14.32
CA ILE A 18 8.81 -0.02 13.49
C ILE A 18 8.11 -0.10 12.13
N VAL A 19 6.77 0.03 12.12
CA VAL A 19 5.95 -0.02 10.92
C VAL A 19 4.94 1.11 10.90
N ASN A 20 4.51 1.50 9.71
CA ASN A 20 3.35 2.35 9.50
C ASN A 20 2.24 1.52 8.82
N MET A 21 0.99 1.92 9.04
CA MET A 21 -0.16 1.33 8.34
C MET A 21 -0.91 2.45 7.62
N ARG A 22 -1.14 2.26 6.32
CA ARG A 22 -1.98 3.13 5.52
C ARG A 22 -3.07 2.35 4.80
N VAL A 23 -4.19 3.02 4.58
CA VAL A 23 -5.26 2.57 3.69
C VAL A 23 -5.20 3.46 2.47
N ASP A 24 -4.86 2.87 1.33
CA ASP A 24 -4.84 3.55 0.05
C ASP A 24 -6.16 3.36 -0.69
N GLU A 25 -6.52 4.36 -1.48
CA GLU A 25 -7.49 4.22 -2.55
C GLU A 25 -6.75 4.03 -3.88
N ALA A 26 -7.05 2.96 -4.61
CA ALA A 26 -6.42 2.59 -5.86
C ALA A 26 -7.44 2.57 -7.00
N LEU A 27 -7.06 3.15 -8.15
CA LEU A 27 -7.78 3.01 -9.41
C LEU A 27 -7.39 1.69 -10.07
N MET A 28 -8.38 0.82 -10.27
CA MET A 28 -8.21 -0.45 -10.95
C MET A 28 -8.18 -0.27 -12.48
N PRO A 29 -7.60 -1.22 -13.24
CA PRO A 29 -7.55 -1.14 -14.71
C PRO A 29 -8.91 -1.05 -15.41
N ASP A 30 -9.98 -1.50 -14.74
CA ASP A 30 -11.37 -1.41 -15.21
C ASP A 30 -12.03 -0.05 -14.91
N GLY A 31 -11.31 0.88 -14.30
CA GLY A 31 -11.78 2.22 -13.95
C GLY A 31 -12.53 2.31 -12.61
N THR A 32 -12.74 1.20 -11.92
CA THR A 32 -13.34 1.21 -10.56
C THR A 32 -12.29 1.51 -9.49
N THR A 33 -12.74 1.78 -8.26
CA THR A 33 -11.84 2.03 -7.13
C THR A 33 -11.86 0.87 -6.12
N ALA A 34 -10.71 0.60 -5.52
CA ALA A 34 -10.53 -0.39 -4.47
C ALA A 34 -9.71 0.19 -3.31
N LEU A 35 -9.91 -0.36 -2.12
CA LEU A 35 -9.10 -0.04 -0.94
C LEU A 35 -7.96 -1.05 -0.78
N ARG A 36 -6.76 -0.57 -0.46
CA ARG A 36 -5.59 -1.39 -0.17
C ARG A 36 -5.05 -1.05 1.21
N GLU A 37 -5.02 -2.02 2.10
CA GLU A 37 -4.33 -1.88 3.39
C GLU A 37 -2.85 -2.26 3.20
N VAL A 38 -1.95 -1.33 3.55
CA VAL A 38 -0.51 -1.49 3.36
C VAL A 38 0.19 -1.33 4.70
N VAL A 39 0.95 -2.36 5.09
CA VAL A 39 1.90 -2.31 6.20
C VAL A 39 3.28 -1.98 5.63
N GLU A 40 3.76 -0.78 5.93
CA GLU A 40 5.08 -0.33 5.50
C GLU A 40 6.15 -0.90 6.43
N HIS A 41 7.07 -1.69 5.86
CA HIS A 41 8.17 -2.33 6.56
C HIS A 41 9.51 -1.73 6.11
N ASN A 42 10.47 -1.63 7.03
CA ASN A 42 11.81 -1.07 6.77
C ASN A 42 12.71 -1.99 5.92
N GLY A 43 12.20 -3.14 5.47
CA GLY A 43 12.98 -4.17 4.81
C GLY A 43 13.73 -5.05 5.81
N GLY A 44 14.30 -6.14 5.32
CA GLY A 44 15.07 -7.08 6.13
C GLY A 44 16.09 -7.83 5.28
N VAL A 45 17.11 -8.39 5.92
CA VAL A 45 18.14 -9.24 5.30
C VAL A 45 18.33 -10.50 6.13
N CYS A 46 18.75 -11.58 5.49
CA CYS A 46 19.09 -12.85 6.11
C CYS A 46 20.47 -13.31 5.63
N VAL A 47 21.21 -14.02 6.48
CA VAL A 47 22.50 -14.67 6.16
C VAL A 47 22.43 -16.10 6.69
N ALA A 48 22.83 -17.07 5.85
CA ALA A 48 22.83 -18.49 6.17
C ALA A 48 24.18 -18.96 6.74
#